data_AF-A0A2M8TQB4-F1
#
_entry.id   AF-A0A2M8TQB4-F1
#
_cell.length_a   1.000
_cell.length_b   1.000
_cell.length_c   1.000
_cell.angle_alpha   90.00
_cell.angle_beta   90.00
_cell.angle_gamma   90.00
#
_symmetry.space_group_name_H-M   'P 1'
#
loop_
_entity.id
_entity.type
_entity.pdbx_description
1 polymer ?
#
loop_
_entity_poly.entity_id
_entity_poly.type
_entity_poly.pdbx_seq_one_letter_code
_entity_poly.pdbx_strand_id
1 'polypeptide(L)'
;MNIFQNIGKSIEESLSKAVEAYIGVALVKDYSFKVLDKAKKKCQVKMMVGVNLPTPVDVLKDLRKRYSSNVRIYQGEFFHPKVYLFRMKDNSLIAYVGSANFTDSGLNSNIELSVAVTDQNTCKQILDWFNELFDKSDPITDNFLVKYRDYSMKWAKMKKEQEKDFNSVTEEFDTFKEQIARMEKELTKKRNKKDYPDICKSRAKDIEDIREAIDYYNDFKYIDVSKFLNIRPLGNIRQSYKEQLTVAANDGSLGRLFKHLCDDTIPVEQRVTDALKGDYKVFGCGRNIFTKVMVVHNPKKYIVYNGITKEYLNSVHLHFLRGTKFSEQYRQICQMFSDICKKTDIKDFAVLDEILFRIQRGDN
;
A
#
# COMPACT_ATOMS: atom_id res chain seq x y z
N MET A 1 -16.62 -28.16 -13.80
CA MET A 1 -15.46 -27.89 -12.92
C MET A 1 -15.99 -27.10 -11.74
N ASN A 2 -15.84 -27.61 -10.52
CA ASN A 2 -16.35 -26.94 -9.32
C ASN A 2 -15.18 -26.24 -8.62
N ILE A 3 -15.35 -24.95 -8.31
CA ILE A 3 -14.39 -24.13 -7.57
C ILE A 3 -14.79 -24.14 -6.10
N PHE A 4 -13.81 -24.31 -5.23
CA PHE A 4 -13.97 -24.36 -3.78
C PHE A 4 -13.03 -23.37 -3.13
N GLN A 5 -13.57 -22.62 -2.16
CA GLN A 5 -12.75 -21.86 -1.24
C GLN A 5 -12.18 -22.77 -0.15
N ASN A 6 -13.01 -23.62 0.46
CA ASN A 6 -12.61 -24.56 1.50
C ASN A 6 -12.86 -26.00 1.02
N ILE A 7 -11.85 -26.87 1.13
CA ILE A 7 -11.92 -28.26 0.67
C ILE A 7 -11.84 -29.30 1.80
N GLY A 8 -11.73 -28.88 3.06
CA GLY A 8 -11.57 -29.79 4.21
C GLY A 8 -12.64 -30.88 4.28
N LYS A 9 -13.92 -30.50 4.25
CA LYS A 9 -15.04 -31.46 4.27
C LYS A 9 -15.02 -32.41 3.06
N SER A 10 -14.73 -31.89 1.86
CA SER A 10 -14.67 -32.69 0.63
C SER A 10 -13.51 -33.70 0.65
N ILE A 11 -12.36 -33.33 1.21
CA ILE A 11 -11.23 -34.23 1.45
C ILE A 11 -11.60 -35.30 2.48
N GLU A 12 -12.18 -34.93 3.62
CA GLU A 12 -12.61 -35.89 4.65
C GLU A 12 -13.59 -36.93 4.09
N GLU A 13 -14.60 -36.47 3.35
CA GLU A 13 -15.59 -37.33 2.71
C GLU A 13 -14.96 -38.27 1.69
N SER A 14 -14.07 -37.75 0.83
CA SER A 14 -13.37 -38.54 -0.19
C SER A 14 -12.46 -39.59 0.45
N LEU A 15 -11.68 -39.20 1.46
CA LEU A 15 -10.75 -40.08 2.17
C LEU A 15 -11.48 -41.21 2.92
N SER A 16 -12.68 -40.96 3.46
CA SER A 16 -13.50 -41.98 4.13
C SER A 16 -14.02 -43.08 3.18
N LYS A 17 -14.09 -42.78 1.89
CA LYS A 17 -14.59 -43.68 0.84
C LYS A 17 -13.46 -44.34 0.04
N ALA A 18 -12.29 -43.72 0.02
CA ALA A 18 -11.13 -44.15 -0.74
C ALA A 18 -10.56 -45.51 -0.31
N VAL A 19 -9.99 -46.22 -1.29
CA VAL A 19 -9.09 -47.37 -1.10
C VAL A 19 -7.63 -46.96 -1.17
N GLU A 20 -7.31 -45.86 -1.87
CA GLU A 20 -5.97 -45.27 -1.91
C GLU A 20 -6.07 -43.74 -1.86
N ALA A 21 -5.12 -43.09 -1.19
CA ALA A 21 -4.99 -41.65 -1.14
C ALA A 21 -3.56 -41.22 -1.42
N TYR A 22 -3.40 -40.21 -2.28
CA TYR A 22 -2.12 -39.65 -2.69
C TYR A 22 -2.13 -38.15 -2.38
N ILE A 23 -1.27 -37.71 -1.48
CA ILE A 23 -1.28 -36.36 -0.94
C ILE A 23 0.08 -35.70 -1.16
N GLY A 24 0.15 -34.72 -2.05
CA GLY A 24 1.37 -33.97 -2.36
C GLY A 24 1.23 -32.53 -1.93
N VAL A 25 1.87 -32.14 -0.82
CA VAL A 25 1.60 -30.84 -0.17
C VAL A 25 2.89 -30.15 0.30
N ALA A 26 2.95 -28.84 0.07
CA ALA A 26 4.10 -28.02 0.42
C ALA A 26 4.33 -27.87 1.94
N LEU A 27 3.24 -27.96 2.71
CA LEU A 27 3.24 -27.78 4.16
C LEU A 27 2.16 -28.67 4.80
N VAL A 28 2.54 -29.34 5.89
CA VAL A 28 1.63 -30.11 6.75
C VAL A 28 1.69 -29.59 8.18
N LYS A 29 0.56 -29.61 8.89
CA LYS A 29 0.49 -29.36 10.34
C LYS A 29 -0.32 -30.45 11.05
N ASP A 30 -0.24 -30.47 12.37
CA ASP A 30 -0.92 -31.39 13.29
C ASP A 30 -2.40 -31.66 12.97
N TYR A 31 -3.15 -30.64 12.54
CA TYR A 31 -4.55 -30.83 12.11
C TYR A 31 -4.74 -31.92 11.05
N SER A 32 -3.74 -32.17 10.21
CA SER A 32 -3.79 -33.20 9.17
C SER A 32 -4.14 -34.58 9.73
N PHE A 33 -3.74 -34.90 10.95
CA PHE A 33 -4.04 -36.19 11.56
C PHE A 33 -5.54 -36.40 11.78
N LYS A 34 -6.30 -35.35 12.14
CA LYS A 34 -7.77 -35.43 12.27
C LYS A 34 -8.43 -35.80 10.95
N VAL A 35 -7.92 -35.28 9.84
CA VAL A 35 -8.38 -35.61 8.49
C VAL A 35 -7.96 -37.03 8.12
N LEU A 36 -6.70 -37.39 8.36
CA LEU A 36 -6.17 -38.73 8.08
C LEU A 36 -6.87 -39.85 8.86
N ASP A 37 -7.43 -39.55 10.04
CA ASP A 37 -8.25 -40.48 10.83
C ASP A 37 -9.58 -40.85 10.17
N LYS A 38 -10.01 -40.10 9.14
CA LYS A 38 -11.18 -40.48 8.32
C LYS A 38 -10.89 -41.64 7.38
N ALA A 39 -9.61 -41.95 7.11
CA ALA A 39 -9.23 -43.05 6.23
C ALA A 39 -9.65 -44.39 6.83
N LYS A 40 -10.20 -45.29 6.00
CA LYS A 40 -10.48 -46.67 6.41
C LYS A 40 -9.18 -47.42 6.73
N LYS A 41 -9.24 -48.41 7.64
CA LYS A 41 -8.08 -49.24 8.02
C LYS A 41 -7.33 -49.87 6.84
N LYS A 42 -8.02 -50.19 5.74
CA LYS A 42 -7.44 -50.78 4.52
C LYS A 42 -7.05 -49.74 3.45
N CYS A 43 -7.30 -48.45 3.68
CA CYS A 43 -6.95 -47.40 2.74
C CYS A 43 -5.43 -47.20 2.75
N GLN A 44 -4.78 -47.32 1.59
CA GLN A 44 -3.36 -47.04 1.45
C GLN A 44 -3.15 -45.53 1.28
N VAL A 45 -2.43 -44.90 2.21
CA VAL A 45 -2.11 -43.47 2.13
C VAL A 45 -0.65 -43.32 1.74
N LYS A 46 -0.39 -42.60 0.64
CA LYS A 46 0.94 -42.14 0.22
C LYS A 46 1.00 -40.62 0.28
N MET A 47 2.12 -40.08 0.78
CA MET A 47 2.29 -38.65 0.94
C MET A 47 3.68 -38.16 0.56
N MET A 48 3.72 -37.04 -0.16
CA MET A 48 4.92 -36.24 -0.38
C MET A 48 4.77 -34.91 0.36
N VAL A 49 5.75 -34.62 1.22
CA VAL A 49 5.76 -33.39 2.02
C VAL A 49 6.92 -32.50 1.56
N GLY A 50 6.58 -31.25 1.26
CA GLY A 50 7.57 -30.20 1.05
C GLY A 50 8.24 -29.80 2.35
N VAL A 51 9.55 -29.56 2.28
CA VAL A 51 10.36 -29.11 3.42
C VAL A 51 10.94 -27.71 3.21
N ASN A 52 10.64 -27.07 2.08
CA ASN A 52 10.99 -25.67 1.85
C ASN A 52 10.13 -24.72 2.71
N LEU A 53 8.89 -25.10 3.03
CA LEU A 53 8.07 -24.47 4.07
C LEU A 53 8.15 -25.33 5.34
N PRO A 54 8.16 -24.75 6.55
CA PRO A 54 8.44 -25.52 7.73
C PRO A 54 7.22 -26.30 8.23
N THR A 55 7.06 -27.50 7.71
CA THR A 55 6.31 -28.55 8.37
C THR A 55 6.98 -28.83 9.73
N PRO A 56 6.26 -28.85 10.87
CA PRO A 56 6.86 -29.12 12.17
C PRO A 56 7.55 -30.49 12.23
N VAL A 57 8.71 -30.56 12.88
CA VAL A 57 9.51 -31.80 13.01
C VAL A 57 8.68 -32.93 13.62
N ASP A 58 7.85 -32.64 14.62
CA ASP A 58 7.04 -33.67 15.29
C ASP A 58 5.93 -34.20 14.37
N VAL A 59 5.38 -33.36 13.48
CA VAL A 59 4.44 -33.81 12.45
C VAL A 59 5.13 -34.78 11.48
N LEU A 60 6.37 -34.51 11.06
CA LEU A 60 7.14 -35.43 10.20
C LEU A 60 7.45 -36.75 10.93
N LYS A 61 7.79 -36.71 12.22
CA LYS A 61 8.00 -37.91 13.04
C LYS A 61 6.74 -38.77 13.12
N ASP A 62 5.60 -38.14 13.39
CA ASP A 62 4.32 -38.84 13.55
C ASP A 62 3.81 -39.41 12.22
N LEU A 63 3.98 -38.68 11.12
CA LEU A 63 3.70 -39.19 9.78
C LEU A 63 4.58 -40.40 9.44
N ARG A 64 5.89 -40.32 9.71
CA ARG A 64 6.82 -41.44 9.53
C ARG A 64 6.42 -42.64 10.39
N LYS A 65 6.06 -42.42 11.65
CA LYS A 65 5.63 -43.49 12.56
C LYS A 65 4.36 -44.19 12.05
N ARG A 66 3.41 -43.43 11.50
CA ARG A 66 2.11 -43.95 11.05
C ARG A 66 2.16 -44.65 9.69
N TYR A 67 2.98 -44.16 8.76
CA TYR A 67 2.94 -44.59 7.36
C TYR A 67 4.28 -45.11 6.81
N SER A 68 5.34 -45.05 7.62
CA SER A 68 6.68 -45.56 7.26
C SER A 68 7.14 -45.03 5.90
N SER A 69 7.51 -45.91 4.96
CA SER A 69 8.00 -45.54 3.62
C SER A 69 6.95 -44.95 2.68
N ASN A 70 5.67 -44.96 3.08
CA ASN A 70 4.60 -44.32 2.31
C ASN A 70 4.52 -42.80 2.54
N VAL A 71 5.29 -42.24 3.47
CA VAL A 71 5.49 -40.78 3.56
C VAL A 71 6.94 -40.46 3.24
N ARG A 72 7.12 -39.53 2.31
CA ARG A 72 8.43 -39.09 1.83
C ARG A 72 8.52 -37.57 1.82
N ILE A 73 9.76 -37.08 1.79
CA ILE A 73 10.10 -35.67 1.68
C ILE A 73 10.72 -35.40 0.31
N TYR A 74 10.31 -34.31 -0.34
CA TYR A 74 10.94 -33.87 -1.59
C TYR A 74 12.01 -32.83 -1.27
N GLN A 75 13.26 -33.10 -1.67
CA GLN A 75 14.42 -32.26 -1.37
C GLN A 75 15.08 -31.64 -2.62
N GLY A 76 14.44 -31.77 -3.79
CA GLY A 76 14.91 -31.17 -5.04
C GLY A 76 14.61 -29.67 -5.11
N GLU A 77 13.93 -29.24 -6.16
CA GLU A 77 13.45 -27.88 -6.33
C GLU A 77 12.41 -27.48 -5.27
N PHE A 78 12.03 -26.20 -5.26
CA PHE A 78 11.02 -25.67 -4.36
C PHE A 78 9.68 -26.41 -4.52
N PHE A 79 9.33 -27.23 -3.54
CA PHE A 79 8.13 -28.07 -3.58
C PHE A 79 6.93 -27.30 -3.05
N HIS A 80 6.12 -26.75 -3.97
CA HIS A 80 4.91 -26.01 -3.64
C HIS A 80 3.55 -26.59 -4.11
N PRO A 81 3.43 -27.85 -4.58
CA PRO A 81 2.13 -28.38 -4.98
C PRO A 81 1.24 -28.60 -3.76
N LYS A 82 -0.07 -28.61 -4.01
CA LYS A 82 -1.12 -28.95 -3.04
C LYS A 82 -2.18 -29.76 -3.77
N VAL A 83 -2.00 -31.07 -3.70
CA VAL A 83 -2.76 -32.05 -4.45
C VAL A 83 -3.26 -33.11 -3.47
N TYR A 84 -4.55 -33.38 -3.53
CA TYR A 84 -5.21 -34.43 -2.77
C TYR A 84 -5.97 -35.32 -3.75
N LEU A 85 -5.45 -36.50 -4.02
CA LEU A 85 -6.01 -37.45 -4.98
C LEU A 85 -6.49 -38.71 -4.26
N PHE A 86 -7.68 -39.18 -4.60
CA PHE A 86 -8.32 -40.34 -3.96
C PHE A 86 -8.78 -41.33 -5.01
N ARG A 87 -8.43 -42.62 -4.84
CA ARG A 87 -9.00 -43.73 -5.60
C ARG A 87 -10.14 -44.36 -4.84
N MET A 88 -11.30 -44.46 -5.47
CA MET A 88 -12.51 -45.06 -4.91
C MET A 88 -12.57 -46.58 -5.17
N LYS A 89 -13.51 -47.26 -4.54
CA LYS A 89 -13.69 -48.72 -4.68
C LYS A 89 -14.02 -49.18 -6.11
N ASP A 90 -14.68 -48.33 -6.88
CA ASP A 90 -15.02 -48.56 -8.29
C ASP A 90 -13.87 -48.18 -9.25
N ASN A 91 -12.67 -47.94 -8.71
CA ASN A 91 -11.48 -47.45 -9.41
C ASN A 91 -11.57 -46.02 -9.97
N SER A 92 -12.66 -45.28 -9.72
CA SER A 92 -12.72 -43.87 -10.08
C SER A 92 -11.75 -43.04 -9.23
N LEU A 93 -11.17 -42.01 -9.86
CA LEU A 93 -10.28 -41.04 -9.22
C LEU A 93 -10.97 -39.69 -9.07
N ILE A 94 -10.74 -39.05 -7.94
CA ILE A 94 -11.08 -37.63 -7.71
C ILE A 94 -9.87 -36.92 -7.12
N ALA A 95 -9.52 -35.77 -7.70
CA ALA A 95 -8.44 -34.92 -7.21
C ALA A 95 -8.96 -33.56 -6.76
N TYR A 96 -8.32 -32.97 -5.76
CA TYR A 96 -8.45 -31.56 -5.40
C TYR A 96 -7.09 -30.91 -5.56
N VAL A 97 -7.03 -29.85 -6.36
CA VAL A 97 -5.80 -29.12 -6.68
C VAL A 97 -6.03 -27.63 -6.45
N GLY A 98 -5.14 -26.96 -5.74
CA GLY A 98 -5.34 -25.55 -5.39
C GLY A 98 -4.24 -24.92 -4.55
N SER A 99 -4.62 -23.90 -3.78
CA SER A 99 -3.73 -23.13 -2.88
C SER A 99 -3.76 -23.59 -1.41
N ALA A 100 -4.67 -24.50 -1.06
CA ALA A 100 -4.84 -25.06 0.28
C ALA A 100 -3.72 -26.05 0.68
N ASN A 101 -2.88 -25.69 1.65
CA ASN A 101 -1.95 -26.62 2.31
C ASN A 101 -2.67 -27.55 3.31
N PHE A 102 -1.98 -28.61 3.78
CA PHE A 102 -2.57 -29.57 4.71
C PHE A 102 -2.51 -29.08 6.17
N THR A 103 -3.20 -27.98 6.43
CA THR A 103 -3.34 -27.32 7.73
C THR A 103 -4.80 -27.00 7.98
N ASP A 104 -5.21 -26.79 9.24
CA ASP A 104 -6.59 -26.38 9.54
C ASP A 104 -6.98 -25.11 8.77
N SER A 105 -6.09 -24.11 8.81
CA SER A 105 -6.29 -22.85 8.12
C SER A 105 -6.44 -23.03 6.60
N GLY A 106 -5.58 -23.82 5.97
CA GLY A 106 -5.62 -24.04 4.52
C GLY A 106 -6.85 -24.83 4.07
N LEU A 107 -7.36 -25.74 4.90
CA LEU A 107 -8.51 -26.56 4.53
C LEU A 107 -9.87 -25.91 4.82
N ASN A 108 -9.94 -25.02 5.82
CA ASN A 108 -11.21 -24.61 6.41
C ASN A 108 -11.44 -23.09 6.57
N SER A 109 -10.41 -22.23 6.58
CA SER A 109 -10.61 -20.81 6.97
C SER A 109 -9.88 -19.78 6.13
N ASN A 110 -8.72 -20.10 5.56
CA ASN A 110 -8.02 -19.22 4.64
C ASN A 110 -8.90 -18.92 3.40
N ILE A 111 -8.66 -17.77 2.78
CA ILE A 111 -9.19 -17.50 1.44
C ILE A 111 -8.31 -18.28 0.45
N GLU A 112 -8.74 -19.49 0.10
CA GLU A 112 -8.04 -20.37 -0.84
C GLU A 112 -8.84 -20.51 -2.14
N LEU A 113 -8.19 -21.05 -3.17
CA LEU A 113 -8.84 -21.47 -4.41
C LEU A 113 -8.41 -22.88 -4.75
N SER A 114 -9.39 -23.77 -4.88
CA SER A 114 -9.17 -25.16 -5.28
C SER A 114 -10.21 -25.62 -6.30
N VAL A 115 -9.84 -26.57 -7.15
CA VAL A 115 -10.74 -27.21 -8.11
C VAL A 115 -10.87 -28.70 -7.81
N ALA A 116 -12.09 -29.23 -7.90
CA ALA A 116 -12.29 -30.67 -7.95
C ALA A 116 -12.17 -31.17 -9.39
N VAL A 117 -11.31 -32.16 -9.59
CA VAL A 117 -11.06 -32.84 -10.86
C VAL A 117 -11.64 -34.23 -10.77
N THR A 118 -12.63 -34.52 -11.63
CA THR A 118 -13.25 -35.84 -11.77
C THR A 118 -13.05 -36.44 -13.16
N ASP A 119 -12.45 -35.68 -14.09
CA ASP A 119 -12.02 -36.19 -15.38
C ASP A 119 -10.91 -37.23 -15.17
N GLN A 120 -11.17 -38.47 -15.58
CA GLN A 120 -10.30 -39.60 -15.26
C GLN A 120 -8.94 -39.52 -15.96
N ASN A 121 -8.86 -38.89 -17.14
CA ASN A 121 -7.59 -38.70 -17.84
C ASN A 121 -6.70 -37.71 -17.09
N THR A 122 -7.27 -36.57 -16.68
CA THR A 122 -6.57 -35.57 -15.87
C THR A 122 -6.14 -36.16 -14.52
N CYS A 123 -7.02 -36.92 -13.85
CA CYS A 123 -6.67 -37.59 -12.60
C CYS A 123 -5.51 -38.59 -12.76
N LYS A 124 -5.45 -39.33 -13.88
CA LYS A 124 -4.33 -40.23 -14.18
C LYS A 124 -3.03 -39.45 -14.38
N GLN A 125 -3.06 -38.34 -15.10
CA GLN A 125 -1.88 -37.47 -15.25
C GLN A 125 -1.37 -36.94 -13.91
N ILE A 126 -2.29 -36.53 -13.02
CA ILE A 126 -1.95 -36.10 -11.64
C ILE A 126 -1.33 -37.26 -10.86
N LEU A 127 -1.87 -38.48 -10.99
CA LEU A 127 -1.32 -39.66 -10.35
C LEU A 127 0.08 -40.01 -10.86
N ASP A 128 0.30 -39.96 -12.17
CA ASP A 128 1.59 -40.25 -12.80
C ASP A 128 2.65 -39.24 -12.34
N TRP A 129 2.30 -37.95 -12.35
CA TRP A 129 3.13 -36.89 -11.78
C TRP A 129 3.45 -37.13 -10.30
N PHE A 130 2.45 -37.53 -9.50
CA PHE A 130 2.66 -37.82 -8.09
C PHE A 130 3.65 -38.98 -7.91
N ASN A 131 3.45 -40.09 -8.63
CA ASN A 131 4.29 -41.28 -8.51
C ASN A 131 5.73 -40.98 -8.94
N GLU A 132 5.92 -40.25 -10.04
CA GLU A 132 7.26 -39.87 -10.53
C GLU A 132 8.04 -39.06 -9.47
N LEU A 133 7.40 -38.07 -8.85
CA LEU A 133 8.03 -37.29 -7.79
C LEU A 133 8.17 -38.09 -6.49
N PHE A 134 7.24 -38.99 -6.20
CA PHE A 134 7.30 -39.82 -4.99
C PHE A 134 8.50 -40.76 -5.04
N ASP A 135 8.79 -41.33 -6.21
CA ASP A 135 9.95 -42.19 -6.44
C ASP A 135 11.27 -41.42 -6.32
N LYS A 136 11.28 -40.12 -6.68
CA LYS A 136 12.40 -39.20 -6.49
C LYS A 136 12.50 -38.63 -5.06
N SER A 137 11.50 -38.85 -4.21
CA SER A 137 11.45 -38.32 -2.85
C SER A 137 12.15 -39.25 -1.86
N ASP A 138 12.73 -38.67 -0.81
CA ASP A 138 13.50 -39.38 0.20
C ASP A 138 12.64 -39.84 1.38
N PRO A 139 12.96 -40.97 2.03
CA PRO A 139 12.34 -41.34 3.29
C PRO A 139 12.70 -40.34 4.41
N ILE A 140 11.79 -40.16 5.37
CA ILE A 140 12.07 -39.34 6.56
C ILE A 140 13.04 -40.10 7.47
N THR A 141 14.30 -39.66 7.56
CA THR A 141 15.33 -40.27 8.42
C THR A 141 15.59 -39.46 9.69
N ASP A 142 16.15 -40.08 10.73
CA ASP A 142 16.53 -39.35 11.95
C ASP A 142 17.58 -38.28 11.66
N ASN A 143 18.55 -38.58 10.79
CA ASN A 143 19.56 -37.63 10.34
C ASN A 143 18.94 -36.41 9.65
N PHE A 144 17.92 -36.62 8.81
CA PHE A 144 17.16 -35.52 8.21
C PHE A 144 16.45 -34.68 9.28
N LEU A 145 15.71 -35.32 10.19
CA LEU A 145 14.93 -34.64 11.22
C LEU A 145 15.80 -33.77 12.16
N VAL A 146 17.01 -34.24 12.49
CA VAL A 146 17.98 -33.46 13.29
C VAL A 146 18.39 -32.19 12.54
N LYS A 147 18.84 -32.30 11.29
CA LYS A 147 19.28 -31.14 10.49
C LYS A 147 18.14 -30.16 10.18
N TYR A 148 16.97 -30.70 9.89
CA TYR A 148 15.79 -29.92 9.53
C TYR A 148 15.20 -29.15 10.72
N ARG A 149 15.41 -29.61 11.96
CA ARG A 149 14.97 -28.91 13.17
C ARG A 149 15.49 -27.48 13.24
N ASP A 150 16.77 -27.27 12.96
CA ASP A 150 17.40 -25.94 13.01
C ASP A 150 16.84 -25.02 11.93
N TYR A 151 16.62 -25.55 10.72
CA TYR A 151 15.95 -24.83 9.64
C TYR A 151 14.53 -24.40 10.03
N SER A 152 13.72 -25.33 10.57
CA SER A 152 12.35 -25.06 10.99
C SER A 152 12.28 -24.01 12.11
N MET A 153 13.20 -24.04 13.08
CA MET A 153 13.27 -23.05 14.15
C MET A 153 13.65 -21.66 13.62
N LYS A 154 14.65 -21.59 12.74
CA LYS A 154 15.07 -20.32 12.12
C LYS A 154 13.92 -19.69 11.32
N TRP A 155 13.20 -20.49 10.54
CA TRP A 155 12.05 -19.99 9.78
C TRP A 155 10.93 -19.46 10.69
N ALA A 156 10.62 -20.16 11.79
CA ALA A 156 9.62 -19.70 12.76
C ALA A 156 9.97 -18.34 13.36
N LYS A 157 11.26 -18.11 13.68
CA LYS A 157 11.76 -16.81 14.14
C LYS A 157 11.60 -15.73 13.07
N MET A 158 12.06 -16.00 11.85
CA MET A 158 11.97 -15.06 10.72
C MET A 158 10.51 -14.69 10.40
N LYS A 159 9.59 -15.65 10.42
CA LYS A 159 8.16 -15.38 10.20
C LYS A 159 7.59 -14.45 11.26
N LYS A 160 7.96 -14.65 12.54
CA LYS A 160 7.51 -13.77 13.62
C LYS A 160 8.04 -12.33 13.47
N GLU A 161 9.27 -12.18 13.01
CA GLU A 161 9.85 -10.87 12.69
C GLU A 161 9.10 -10.21 11.51
N GLN A 162 8.85 -10.95 10.42
CA GLN A 162 8.08 -10.47 9.28
C GLN A 162 6.63 -10.07 9.64
N GLU A 163 5.95 -10.86 10.48
CA GLU A 163 4.62 -10.53 10.98
C GLU A 163 4.64 -9.24 11.81
N LYS A 164 5.66 -9.05 12.65
CA LYS A 164 5.83 -7.82 13.42
C LYS A 164 6.04 -6.61 12.50
N ASP A 165 6.91 -6.74 11.50
CA ASP A 165 7.18 -5.67 10.54
C ASP A 165 5.91 -5.32 9.75
N PHE A 166 5.17 -6.31 9.26
CA PHE A 166 3.90 -6.09 8.55
C PHE A 166 2.84 -5.42 9.43
N ASN A 167 2.73 -5.84 10.70
CA ASN A 167 1.81 -5.22 11.65
C ASN A 167 2.16 -3.74 11.89
N SER A 168 3.44 -3.40 12.01
CA SER A 168 3.86 -1.99 12.17
C SER A 168 3.47 -1.12 10.98
N VAL A 169 3.63 -1.61 9.74
CA VAL A 169 3.18 -0.90 8.53
C VAL A 169 1.66 -0.70 8.53
N THR A 170 0.91 -1.72 8.96
CA THR A 170 -0.55 -1.63 9.04
C THR A 170 -0.99 -0.60 10.09
N GLU A 171 -0.36 -0.61 11.26
CA GLU A 171 -0.60 0.37 12.34
C GLU A 171 -0.28 1.81 11.92
N GLU A 172 0.84 2.04 11.22
CA GLU A 172 1.19 3.35 10.66
C GLU A 172 0.13 3.84 9.66
N PHE A 173 -0.34 2.96 8.79
CA PHE A 173 -1.36 3.30 7.78
C PHE A 173 -2.72 3.61 8.41
N ASP A 174 -3.12 2.86 9.43
CA ASP A 174 -4.37 3.12 10.15
C ASP A 174 -4.28 4.42 10.96
N THR A 175 -3.15 4.69 11.60
CA THR A 175 -2.85 5.96 12.27
C THR A 175 -2.95 7.15 11.31
N PHE A 176 -2.45 6.99 10.07
CA PHE A 176 -2.58 8.02 9.04
C PHE A 176 -4.05 8.27 8.64
N LYS A 177 -4.86 7.22 8.45
CA LYS A 177 -6.30 7.37 8.13
C LYS A 177 -7.05 8.10 9.24
N GLU A 178 -6.79 7.75 10.50
CA GLU A 178 -7.42 8.40 11.65
C GLU A 178 -7.10 9.89 11.71
N GLN A 179 -5.87 10.28 11.39
CA GLN A 179 -5.47 11.69 11.35
C GLN A 179 -6.16 12.45 10.22
N ILE A 180 -6.26 11.88 9.02
CA ILE A 180 -7.03 12.47 7.92
C ILE A 180 -8.51 12.64 8.31
N ALA A 181 -9.13 11.63 8.93
CA ALA A 181 -10.51 11.73 9.40
C ALA A 181 -10.69 12.83 10.46
N ARG A 182 -9.73 13.00 11.37
CA ARG A 182 -9.71 14.09 12.35
C ARG A 182 -9.60 15.45 11.66
N MET A 183 -8.75 15.58 10.65
CA MET A 183 -8.63 16.80 9.85
C MET A 183 -9.94 17.15 9.16
N GLU A 184 -10.56 16.19 8.47
CA GLU A 184 -11.84 16.38 7.78
C GLU A 184 -12.92 16.87 8.76
N LYS A 185 -12.95 16.31 9.98
CA LYS A 185 -13.87 16.74 11.04
C LYS A 185 -13.61 18.17 11.50
N GLU A 186 -12.36 18.53 11.80
CA GLU A 186 -11.99 19.88 12.24
C GLU A 186 -12.27 20.93 11.15
N LEU A 187 -11.91 20.64 9.90
CA LEU A 187 -12.13 21.53 8.77
C LEU A 187 -13.63 21.70 8.45
N THR A 188 -14.42 20.64 8.56
CA THR A 188 -15.88 20.71 8.41
C THR A 188 -16.51 21.61 9.47
N LYS A 189 -16.04 21.54 10.72
CA LYS A 189 -16.50 22.47 11.79
C LYS A 189 -16.20 23.92 11.40
N LYS A 190 -14.99 24.22 10.92
CA LYS A 190 -14.61 25.58 10.52
C LYS A 190 -15.40 26.07 9.32
N ARG A 191 -15.64 25.20 8.33
CA ARG A 191 -16.50 25.49 7.16
C ARG A 191 -17.93 25.86 7.55
N ASN A 192 -18.48 25.24 8.60
CA ASN A 192 -19.86 25.46 9.04
C ASN A 192 -20.06 26.68 9.94
N LYS A 193 -19.01 27.47 10.19
CA LYS A 193 -19.13 28.69 10.99
C LYS A 193 -19.82 29.80 10.21
N LYS A 194 -20.45 30.72 10.96
CA LYS A 194 -21.20 31.86 10.41
C LYS A 194 -20.35 32.84 9.60
N ASP A 195 -19.06 32.95 9.91
CA ASP A 195 -18.11 33.86 9.28
C ASP A 195 -17.42 33.26 8.03
N TYR A 196 -17.71 32.00 7.68
CA TYR A 196 -17.14 31.35 6.49
C TYR A 196 -17.42 32.12 5.18
N PRO A 197 -18.62 32.68 4.92
CA PRO A 197 -18.84 33.54 3.74
C PRO A 197 -17.97 34.79 3.72
N ASP A 198 -17.69 35.38 4.88
CA ASP A 198 -16.81 36.57 4.99
C ASP A 198 -15.36 36.21 4.69
N ILE A 199 -14.90 35.04 5.15
CA ILE A 199 -13.59 34.48 4.77
C ILE A 199 -13.52 34.32 3.25
N CYS A 200 -14.55 33.71 2.64
CA CYS A 200 -14.61 33.51 1.19
C CYS A 200 -14.55 34.83 0.40
N LYS A 201 -15.24 35.87 0.88
CA LYS A 201 -15.23 37.21 0.26
C LYS A 201 -13.89 37.90 0.43
N SER A 202 -13.31 37.84 1.64
CA SER A 202 -12.01 38.41 1.96
C SER A 202 -10.90 37.78 1.10
N ARG A 203 -10.83 36.45 1.04
CA ARG A 203 -9.83 35.73 0.23
C ARG A 203 -9.99 35.94 -1.27
N ALA A 204 -11.22 36.11 -1.76
CA ALA A 204 -11.43 36.48 -3.16
C ALA A 204 -10.84 37.86 -3.48
N LYS A 205 -10.99 38.83 -2.57
CA LYS A 205 -10.38 40.15 -2.71
C LYS A 205 -8.85 40.08 -2.64
N ASP A 206 -8.30 39.32 -1.69
CA ASP A 206 -6.85 39.17 -1.54
C ASP A 206 -6.20 38.56 -2.79
N ILE A 207 -6.88 37.62 -3.45
CA ILE A 207 -6.44 37.08 -4.75
C ILE A 207 -6.35 38.19 -5.80
N GLU A 208 -7.39 39.02 -5.94
CA GLU A 208 -7.37 40.13 -6.92
C GLU A 208 -6.31 41.18 -6.59
N ASP A 209 -6.15 41.56 -5.32
CA ASP A 209 -5.12 42.51 -4.88
C ASP A 209 -3.71 42.00 -5.26
N ILE A 210 -3.48 40.68 -5.15
CA ILE A 210 -2.22 40.05 -5.57
C ILE A 210 -2.11 40.01 -7.11
N ARG A 211 -3.19 39.65 -7.83
CA ARG A 211 -3.20 39.63 -9.31
C ARG A 211 -2.86 41.00 -9.89
N GLU A 212 -3.41 42.06 -9.32
CA GLU A 212 -3.06 43.43 -9.69
C GLU A 212 -1.59 43.72 -9.41
N ALA A 213 -1.08 43.37 -8.21
CA ALA A 213 0.29 43.67 -7.82
C ALA A 213 1.34 42.96 -8.69
N ILE A 214 1.03 41.75 -9.17
CA ILE A 214 1.92 40.98 -10.06
C ILE A 214 1.62 41.19 -11.54
N ASP A 215 0.70 42.10 -11.88
CA ASP A 215 0.28 42.39 -13.25
C ASP A 215 -0.17 41.13 -14.02
N TYR A 216 -0.92 40.26 -13.31
CA TYR A 216 -1.33 38.93 -13.78
C TYR A 216 -2.08 38.98 -15.12
N TYR A 217 -2.94 39.98 -15.32
CA TYR A 217 -3.78 40.09 -16.51
C TYR A 217 -3.03 40.66 -17.74
N ASN A 218 -1.82 41.19 -17.56
CA ASN A 218 -0.99 41.71 -18.65
C ASN A 218 0.31 40.92 -18.78
N ASP A 219 0.24 39.60 -18.61
CA ASP A 219 1.38 38.68 -18.79
C ASP A 219 2.57 38.98 -17.86
N PHE A 220 2.30 39.51 -16.66
CA PHE A 220 3.32 39.84 -15.65
C PHE A 220 4.35 40.87 -16.13
N LYS A 221 3.92 41.82 -16.98
CA LYS A 221 4.82 42.78 -17.64
C LYS A 221 5.37 43.85 -16.69
N TYR A 222 4.56 44.31 -15.74
CA TYR A 222 4.91 45.39 -14.81
C TYR A 222 4.59 45.00 -13.35
N ILE A 223 5.37 44.07 -12.80
CA ILE A 223 5.19 43.60 -11.41
C ILE A 223 5.54 44.72 -10.42
N ASP A 224 4.56 45.18 -9.64
CA ASP A 224 4.79 46.04 -8.48
C ASP A 224 5.29 45.20 -7.29
N VAL A 225 6.61 44.99 -7.25
CA VAL A 225 7.27 44.23 -6.19
C VAL A 225 6.99 44.83 -4.81
N SER A 226 6.88 46.16 -4.70
CA SER A 226 6.60 46.80 -3.41
C SER A 226 5.20 46.49 -2.91
N LYS A 227 4.18 46.60 -3.77
CA LYS A 227 2.79 46.24 -3.45
C LYS A 227 2.70 44.75 -3.16
N PHE A 228 3.24 43.90 -4.02
CA PHE A 228 3.16 42.45 -3.90
C PHE A 228 3.74 41.92 -2.57
N LEU A 229 4.93 42.40 -2.20
CA LEU A 229 5.58 41.98 -0.96
C LEU A 229 4.86 42.46 0.31
N ASN A 230 4.10 43.57 0.24
CA ASN A 230 3.37 44.10 1.39
C ASN A 230 2.00 43.43 1.61
N ILE A 231 1.47 42.69 0.63
CA ILE A 231 0.24 41.93 0.79
C ILE A 231 0.50 40.71 1.69
N ARG A 232 -0.05 40.73 2.92
CA ARG A 232 0.16 39.70 3.95
C ARG A 232 -0.61 38.37 3.72
N PRO A 233 -1.88 38.37 3.26
CA PRO A 233 -2.62 37.15 2.97
C PRO A 233 -1.87 36.17 2.06
N LEU A 234 -2.17 34.88 2.19
CA LEU A 234 -1.52 33.79 1.41
C LEU A 234 0.01 33.76 1.60
N GLY A 235 0.44 33.94 2.86
CA GLY A 235 1.84 33.95 3.25
C GLY A 235 2.51 35.32 3.21
N ASN A 236 2.98 35.76 4.38
CA ASN A 236 3.79 36.97 4.52
C ASN A 236 5.19 36.73 3.92
N ILE A 237 5.64 37.62 3.03
CA ILE A 237 6.92 37.48 2.34
C ILE A 237 7.97 38.36 3.02
N ARG A 238 9.19 37.82 3.14
CA ARG A 238 10.34 38.56 3.69
C ARG A 238 10.71 39.74 2.79
N GLN A 239 10.85 40.92 3.38
CA GLN A 239 11.22 42.14 2.65
C GLN A 239 12.70 42.21 2.28
N SER A 240 13.54 41.34 2.87
CA SER A 240 15.00 41.36 2.69
C SER A 240 15.45 41.16 1.24
N TYR A 241 14.59 40.62 0.38
CA TYR A 241 14.89 40.37 -1.03
C TYR A 241 14.21 41.37 -1.99
N LYS A 242 13.65 42.46 -1.47
CA LYS A 242 12.88 43.43 -2.27
C LYS A 242 13.70 44.00 -3.43
N GLU A 243 14.96 44.37 -3.18
CA GLU A 243 15.83 44.94 -4.21
C GLU A 243 16.09 43.93 -5.33
N GLN A 244 16.47 42.70 -4.99
CA GLN A 244 16.77 41.66 -5.97
C GLN A 244 15.53 41.25 -6.77
N LEU A 245 14.36 41.19 -6.14
CA LEU A 245 13.09 40.94 -6.83
C LEU A 245 12.70 42.11 -7.74
N THR A 246 13.02 43.36 -7.37
CA THR A 246 12.78 44.54 -8.21
C THR A 246 13.66 44.51 -9.46
N VAL A 247 14.94 44.16 -9.31
CA VAL A 247 15.84 43.95 -10.46
C VAL A 247 15.30 42.86 -11.37
N ALA A 248 14.89 41.72 -10.81
CA ALA A 248 14.32 40.59 -11.56
C ALA A 248 12.98 40.93 -12.24
N ALA A 249 12.18 41.83 -11.67
CA ALA A 249 10.98 42.33 -12.32
C ALA A 249 11.34 43.21 -13.53
N ASN A 250 12.31 44.12 -13.37
CA ASN A 250 12.73 45.05 -14.42
C ASN A 250 13.45 44.36 -15.59
N ASP A 251 14.23 43.31 -15.33
CA ASP A 251 14.89 42.52 -16.39
C ASP A 251 14.00 41.44 -17.01
N GLY A 252 12.75 41.30 -16.52
CA GLY A 252 11.73 40.38 -17.01
C GLY A 252 11.90 38.92 -16.55
N SER A 253 12.94 38.58 -15.79
CA SER A 253 13.13 37.21 -15.29
C SER A 253 12.04 36.77 -14.31
N LEU A 254 11.56 37.68 -13.44
CA LEU A 254 10.47 37.39 -12.51
C LEU A 254 9.14 37.14 -13.24
N GLY A 255 8.81 37.96 -14.25
CA GLY A 255 7.63 37.76 -15.09
C GLY A 255 7.69 36.44 -15.86
N ARG A 256 8.86 36.08 -16.39
CA ARG A 256 9.09 34.79 -17.07
C ARG A 256 8.86 33.60 -16.14
N LEU A 257 9.36 33.68 -14.90
CA LEU A 257 9.09 32.67 -13.86
C LEU A 257 7.59 32.59 -13.55
N PHE A 258 6.91 33.70 -13.33
CA PHE A 258 5.48 33.70 -13.00
C PHE A 258 4.63 33.15 -14.15
N LYS A 259 4.94 33.49 -15.40
CA LYS A 259 4.30 32.91 -16.58
C LYS A 259 4.46 31.38 -16.64
N HIS A 260 5.68 30.89 -16.39
CA HIS A 260 5.94 29.45 -16.33
C HIS A 260 5.19 28.75 -15.18
N LEU A 261 5.16 29.35 -13.98
CA LEU A 261 4.40 28.83 -12.84
C LEU A 261 2.89 28.77 -13.09
N CYS A 262 2.36 29.69 -13.90
CA CYS A 262 0.93 29.80 -14.23
C CYS A 262 0.53 29.03 -15.50
N ASP A 263 1.43 28.22 -16.07
CA ASP A 263 1.12 27.39 -17.22
C ASP A 263 0.60 26.01 -16.80
N ASP A 264 -0.73 25.88 -16.73
CA ASP A 264 -1.40 24.63 -16.37
C ASP A 264 -1.19 23.48 -17.39
N THR A 265 -0.62 23.75 -18.57
CA THR A 265 -0.23 22.71 -19.53
C THR A 265 1.05 21.97 -19.12
N ILE A 266 1.86 22.59 -18.25
CA ILE A 266 3.09 22.01 -17.73
C ILE A 266 2.80 21.32 -16.39
N PRO A 267 3.27 20.06 -16.19
CA PRO A 267 3.12 19.37 -14.91
C PRO A 267 3.62 20.23 -13.74
N VAL A 268 2.85 20.27 -12.65
CA VAL A 268 3.18 21.08 -11.45
C VAL A 268 4.58 20.77 -10.91
N GLU A 269 5.00 19.51 -10.96
CA GLU A 269 6.33 19.10 -10.50
C GLU A 269 7.44 19.73 -11.35
N GLN A 270 7.24 19.80 -12.67
CA GLN A 270 8.19 20.42 -13.59
C GLN A 270 8.28 21.91 -13.32
N ARG A 271 7.12 22.60 -13.22
CA ARG A 271 7.07 24.04 -12.90
C ARG A 271 7.79 24.40 -11.61
N VAL A 272 7.55 23.63 -10.54
CA VAL A 272 8.21 23.84 -9.25
C VAL A 272 9.69 23.48 -9.30
N THR A 273 10.06 22.47 -10.07
CA THR A 273 11.46 22.09 -10.28
C THR A 273 12.23 23.22 -10.96
N ASP A 274 11.67 23.81 -12.01
CA ASP A 274 12.28 24.89 -12.77
C ASP A 274 12.31 26.19 -11.96
N ALA A 275 11.30 26.46 -11.13
CA ALA A 275 11.34 27.59 -10.20
C ALA A 275 12.48 27.50 -9.16
N LEU A 276 12.94 26.29 -8.83
CA LEU A 276 13.99 26.05 -7.85
C LEU A 276 15.41 26.02 -8.45
N LYS A 277 15.54 25.76 -9.75
CA LYS A 277 16.84 25.59 -10.42
C LYS A 277 16.78 25.88 -11.93
N GLY A 278 17.93 26.13 -12.53
CA GLY A 278 18.03 26.43 -13.96
C GLY A 278 17.56 27.84 -14.27
N ASP A 279 17.09 28.04 -15.50
CA ASP A 279 16.90 29.37 -16.10
C ASP A 279 15.70 30.16 -15.54
N TYR A 280 14.80 29.49 -14.82
CA TYR A 280 13.65 30.11 -14.16
C TYR A 280 13.94 30.48 -12.69
N LYS A 281 15.09 30.11 -12.14
CA LYS A 281 15.43 30.41 -10.76
C LYS A 281 15.71 31.90 -10.58
N VAL A 282 14.87 32.56 -9.79
CA VAL A 282 15.06 33.97 -9.40
C VAL A 282 15.55 34.06 -7.95
N PHE A 283 16.66 34.77 -7.72
CA PHE A 283 17.20 34.97 -6.38
C PHE A 283 16.20 35.75 -5.50
N GLY A 284 15.97 35.29 -4.27
CA GLY A 284 14.94 35.85 -3.38
C GLY A 284 13.52 35.30 -3.63
N CYS A 285 13.26 34.62 -4.75
CA CYS A 285 11.98 33.99 -5.05
C CYS A 285 11.90 32.55 -4.52
N GLY A 286 11.64 32.41 -3.21
CA GLY A 286 11.53 31.10 -2.55
C GLY A 286 10.15 30.43 -2.68
N ARG A 287 10.01 29.26 -2.05
CA ARG A 287 8.79 28.41 -2.04
C ARG A 287 7.52 29.17 -1.70
N ASN A 288 7.58 30.04 -0.70
CA ASN A 288 6.44 30.87 -0.29
C ASN A 288 5.97 31.77 -1.44
N ILE A 289 6.90 32.40 -2.18
CA ILE A 289 6.56 33.33 -3.27
C ILE A 289 5.92 32.57 -4.43
N PHE A 290 6.58 31.53 -4.96
CA PHE A 290 6.03 30.87 -6.14
C PHE A 290 4.74 30.12 -5.84
N THR A 291 4.59 29.50 -4.66
CA THR A 291 3.31 28.86 -4.31
C THR A 291 2.19 29.87 -4.05
N LYS A 292 2.52 31.09 -3.58
CA LYS A 292 1.57 32.21 -3.50
C LYS A 292 1.10 32.65 -4.89
N VAL A 293 2.00 32.72 -5.87
CA VAL A 293 1.62 33.01 -7.27
C VAL A 293 0.74 31.91 -7.85
N MET A 294 1.06 30.64 -7.59
CA MET A 294 0.27 29.51 -8.08
C MET A 294 -1.14 29.46 -7.49
N VAL A 295 -1.32 29.67 -6.17
CA VAL A 295 -2.68 29.71 -5.58
C VAL A 295 -3.51 30.87 -6.14
N VAL A 296 -2.88 32.00 -6.45
CA VAL A 296 -3.56 33.16 -7.06
C VAL A 296 -3.92 32.90 -8.52
N HIS A 297 -3.09 32.15 -9.26
CA HIS A 297 -3.44 31.69 -10.60
C HIS A 297 -4.64 30.74 -10.58
N ASN A 298 -4.60 29.69 -9.75
CA ASN A 298 -5.69 28.73 -9.65
C ASN A 298 -5.89 28.25 -8.20
N PRO A 299 -6.78 28.90 -7.44
CA PRO A 299 -6.96 28.61 -6.02
C PRO A 299 -7.61 27.25 -5.80
N LYS A 300 -8.19 26.61 -6.82
CA LYS A 300 -8.75 25.25 -6.72
C LYS A 300 -7.71 24.14 -6.92
N LYS A 301 -6.53 24.47 -7.45
CA LYS A 301 -5.49 23.47 -7.79
C LYS A 301 -4.22 23.57 -6.94
N TYR A 302 -3.85 24.78 -6.53
CA TYR A 302 -2.54 24.99 -5.90
C TYR A 302 -2.70 25.54 -4.49
N ILE A 303 -2.13 24.82 -3.53
CA ILE A 303 -2.04 25.28 -2.15
C ILE A 303 -0.83 26.20 -1.96
N VAL A 304 -0.93 27.19 -1.08
CA VAL A 304 0.24 27.94 -0.64
C VAL A 304 1.10 27.08 0.30
N TYR A 305 2.42 27.08 0.08
CA TYR A 305 3.37 26.39 0.96
C TYR A 305 4.13 27.42 1.80
N ASN A 306 3.54 27.77 2.95
CA ASN A 306 4.09 28.71 3.92
C ASN A 306 4.35 28.00 5.28
N GLY A 307 4.67 28.78 6.32
CA GLY A 307 4.89 28.25 7.67
C GLY A 307 3.65 27.55 8.24
N ILE A 308 2.46 28.08 7.97
CA ILE A 308 1.17 27.54 8.43
C ILE A 308 0.94 26.15 7.83
N THR A 309 1.06 26.02 6.51
CA THR A 309 0.93 24.73 5.82
C THR A 309 1.96 23.73 6.34
N LYS A 310 3.21 24.16 6.55
CA LYS A 310 4.27 23.28 7.07
C LYS A 310 3.99 22.80 8.50
N GLU A 311 3.61 23.70 9.40
CA GLU A 311 3.28 23.35 10.78
C GLU A 311 2.06 22.44 10.86
N TYR A 312 1.06 22.70 10.03
CA TYR A 312 -0.12 21.86 9.94
C TYR A 312 0.19 20.47 9.40
N LEU A 313 1.03 20.34 8.35
CA LEU A 313 1.49 19.04 7.86
C LEU A 313 2.25 18.23 8.93
N ASN A 314 3.03 18.92 9.77
CA ASN A 314 3.73 18.27 10.88
C ASN A 314 2.77 17.79 11.98
N SER A 315 1.72 18.55 12.28
CA SER A 315 0.75 18.18 13.33
C SER A 315 -0.11 16.97 12.97
N VAL A 316 -0.16 16.62 11.67
CA VAL A 316 -0.90 15.47 11.13
C VAL A 316 0.03 14.34 10.67
N HIS A 317 1.29 14.36 11.14
CA HIS A 317 2.31 13.35 10.88
C HIS A 317 2.42 12.94 9.40
N LEU A 318 2.20 13.89 8.48
CA LEU A 318 2.39 13.62 7.05
C LEU A 318 3.88 13.58 6.75
N HIS A 319 4.40 12.38 6.58
CA HIS A 319 5.79 12.13 6.24
C HIS A 319 5.93 11.72 4.77
N PHE A 320 6.86 12.36 4.07
CA PHE A 320 7.23 11.99 2.71
C PHE A 320 8.36 10.95 2.75
N LEU A 321 8.44 10.13 1.70
CA LEU A 321 9.57 9.21 1.54
C LEU A 321 10.90 9.98 1.63
N ARG A 322 11.89 9.36 2.29
CA ARG A 322 13.20 9.98 2.46
C ARG A 322 13.82 10.24 1.08
N GLY A 323 14.23 11.49 0.84
CA GLY A 323 14.82 11.91 -0.43
C GLY A 323 13.83 12.42 -1.49
N THR A 324 12.52 12.39 -1.22
CA THR A 324 11.51 12.99 -2.11
C THR A 324 11.82 14.48 -2.34
N LYS A 325 11.88 14.87 -3.61
CA LYS A 325 12.12 16.27 -4.01
C LYS A 325 10.94 17.14 -3.62
N PHE A 326 11.18 18.41 -3.31
CA PHE A 326 10.11 19.33 -2.95
C PHE A 326 9.01 19.46 -4.02
N SER A 327 9.34 19.39 -5.31
CA SER A 327 8.34 19.43 -6.40
C SER A 327 7.34 18.29 -6.31
N GLU A 328 7.82 17.08 -6.04
CA GLU A 328 6.99 15.90 -5.84
C GLU A 328 6.18 15.99 -4.54
N GLN A 329 6.80 16.43 -3.44
CA GLN A 329 6.09 16.70 -2.18
C GLN A 329 4.94 17.69 -2.41
N TYR A 330 5.21 18.78 -3.14
CA TYR A 330 4.21 19.81 -3.41
C TYR A 330 3.04 19.29 -4.24
N ARG A 331 3.28 18.44 -5.26
CA ARG A 331 2.19 17.77 -6.00
C ARG A 331 1.35 16.89 -5.06
N GLN A 332 1.99 16.08 -4.21
CA GLN A 332 1.29 15.20 -3.28
C GLN A 332 0.44 15.99 -2.28
N ILE A 333 0.96 17.11 -1.76
CA ILE A 333 0.22 18.03 -0.88
C ILE A 333 -1.00 18.60 -1.61
N CYS A 334 -0.84 19.10 -2.84
CA CYS A 334 -1.96 19.64 -3.62
C CYS A 334 -3.05 18.59 -3.85
N GLN A 335 -2.68 17.35 -4.18
CA GLN A 335 -3.64 16.25 -4.35
C GLN A 335 -4.39 15.94 -3.06
N MET A 336 -3.66 15.74 -1.96
CA MET A 336 -4.24 15.41 -0.66
C MET A 336 -5.24 16.48 -0.19
N PHE A 337 -4.84 17.76 -0.21
CA PHE A 337 -5.73 18.84 0.22
C PHE A 337 -6.87 19.11 -0.78
N SER A 338 -6.71 18.78 -2.06
CA SER A 338 -7.82 18.85 -3.02
C SER A 338 -8.93 17.89 -2.63
N ASP A 339 -8.57 16.66 -2.25
CA ASP A 339 -9.55 15.64 -1.85
C ASP A 339 -10.19 15.97 -0.49
N ILE A 340 -9.42 16.56 0.44
CA ILE A 340 -9.95 17.09 1.69
C ILE A 340 -10.95 18.22 1.42
N CYS A 341 -10.59 19.24 0.64
CA CYS A 341 -11.48 20.37 0.32
C CYS A 341 -12.78 19.92 -0.34
N LYS A 342 -12.74 18.92 -1.24
CA LYS A 342 -13.94 18.32 -1.83
C LYS A 342 -14.85 17.69 -0.78
N LYS A 343 -14.27 16.91 0.15
CA LYS A 343 -15.04 16.24 1.21
C LYS A 343 -15.63 17.21 2.24
N THR A 344 -14.90 18.28 2.57
CA THR A 344 -15.30 19.26 3.58
C THR A 344 -16.07 20.44 3.02
N ASP A 345 -16.30 20.50 1.71
CA ASP A 345 -16.93 21.61 0.99
C ASP A 345 -16.24 22.97 1.26
N ILE A 346 -14.90 22.94 1.36
CA ILE A 346 -14.10 24.17 1.43
C ILE A 346 -13.90 24.68 0.00
N LYS A 347 -14.21 25.97 -0.22
CA LYS A 347 -14.33 26.58 -1.54
C LYS A 347 -13.09 26.42 -2.42
N ASP A 348 -11.92 26.72 -1.84
CA ASP A 348 -10.63 26.71 -2.52
C ASP A 348 -9.47 26.81 -1.51
N PHE A 349 -8.23 26.73 -2.00
CA PHE A 349 -7.02 26.75 -1.18
C PHE A 349 -6.70 28.13 -0.57
N ALA A 350 -7.23 29.21 -1.12
CA ALA A 350 -7.07 30.54 -0.51
C ALA A 350 -7.92 30.64 0.76
N VAL A 351 -9.15 30.10 0.73
CA VAL A 351 -10.00 29.94 1.92
C VAL A 351 -9.37 28.95 2.91
N LEU A 352 -8.81 27.84 2.43
CA LEU A 352 -8.13 26.88 3.28
C LEU A 352 -6.98 27.52 4.06
N ASP A 353 -6.12 28.33 3.42
CA ASP A 353 -4.99 29.00 4.09
C ASP A 353 -5.44 29.84 5.30
N GLU A 354 -6.54 30.60 5.17
CA GLU A 354 -7.11 31.38 6.27
C GLU A 354 -7.68 30.47 7.38
N ILE A 355 -8.35 29.37 7.02
CA ILE A 355 -8.86 28.41 8.01
C ILE A 355 -7.70 27.77 8.79
N LEU A 356 -6.64 27.33 8.10
CA LEU A 356 -5.46 26.75 8.74
C LEU A 356 -4.76 27.75 9.65
N PHE A 357 -4.64 29.01 9.20
CA PHE A 357 -4.07 30.09 10.00
C PHE A 357 -4.85 30.30 11.31
N ARG A 358 -6.18 30.32 11.26
CA ARG A 358 -7.04 30.46 12.45
C ARG A 358 -6.96 29.26 13.38
N ILE A 359 -6.87 28.04 12.84
CA ILE A 359 -6.66 26.83 13.64
C ILE A 359 -5.36 26.95 14.44
N GLN A 360 -4.27 27.38 13.82
CA GLN A 360 -2.97 27.52 14.48
C GLN A 360 -2.96 28.59 15.58
N ARG A 361 -3.77 29.64 15.44
CA ARG A 361 -3.92 30.69 16.47
C ARG A 361 -4.83 30.30 17.63
N GLY A 362 -5.52 29.17 17.54
CA GLY A 362 -6.54 28.78 18.52
C GLY A 362 -7.83 29.59 18.41
N ASP A 363 -8.05 30.27 17.27
CA ASP A 363 -9.25 31.06 17.03
C ASP A 363 -10.43 30.11 16.83
N ASN A 364 -11.16 29.87 17.93
CA ASN A 364 -12.12 28.78 18.04
C ASN A 364 -13.35 28.98 17.19
#